data_AF-A0ZUF0-F1
#
_entry.id   AF-A0ZUF0-F1
#
_cell.length_a   1.000
_cell.length_b   1.000
_cell.length_c   1.000
_cell.angle_alpha   90.00
_cell.angle_beta   90.00
_cell.angle_gamma   90.00
#
_symmetry.space_group_name_H-M   'P 1'
#
loop_
_entity.id
_entity.type
_entity.pdbx_description
1 polymer ?
#
loop_
_entity_poly.entity_id
_entity_poly.type
_entity_poly.pdbx_seq_one_letter_code
_entity_poly.pdbx_strand_id
1 'polypeptide(L)'
;ANVDVWHANTKGNYSYFDQSQSEYNLRRRIVTDSDGRYRARSIVPSGYGCDPQGPTQECLNELGRHGQRPAHIHFFISAPGYRHLTTQINFEG
;
A
#
# COMPACT_ATOMS: atom_id res chain seq x y z
N ALA A 1 -16.37 -1.08 12.07
CA ALA A 1 -15.13 -0.33 11.82
C ALA A 1 -14.94 -0.13 10.32
N ASN A 2 -14.19 0.88 9.90
CA ASN A 2 -13.75 1.06 8.52
C ASN A 2 -12.30 0.61 8.37
N VAL A 3 -12.04 -0.19 7.34
CA VAL A 3 -10.72 -0.65 6.92
C VAL A 3 -10.46 -0.09 5.53
N ASP A 4 -9.77 1.04 5.46
CA ASP A 4 -9.28 1.62 4.22
C ASP A 4 -7.98 0.90 3.82
N VAL A 5 -7.99 0.23 2.67
CA VAL A 5 -6.91 -0.65 2.20
C VAL A 5 -6.43 -0.23 0.81
N TRP A 6 -5.10 -0.22 0.63
CA TRP A 6 -4.49 -0.03 -0.68
C TRP A 6 -3.12 -0.71 -0.80
N HIS A 7 -2.77 -1.15 -2.00
CA HIS A 7 -1.46 -1.73 -2.31
C HIS A 7 -1.07 -1.53 -3.78
N ALA A 8 0.19 -1.76 -4.11
CA ALA A 8 0.70 -1.71 -5.49
C ALA A 8 0.16 -2.85 -6.35
N ASN A 9 0.20 -2.68 -7.67
CA ASN A 9 -0.04 -3.78 -8.62
C ASN A 9 1.20 -4.68 -8.77
N THR A 10 1.15 -5.65 -9.70
CA THR A 10 2.27 -6.56 -9.99
C THR A 10 3.50 -5.88 -10.61
N LYS A 11 3.38 -4.62 -11.05
CA LYS A 11 4.50 -3.79 -11.52
C LYS A 11 5.06 -2.87 -10.41
N GLY A 12 4.53 -2.94 -9.20
CA GLY A 12 4.96 -2.08 -8.09
C GLY A 12 4.34 -0.67 -8.10
N ASN A 13 3.37 -0.41 -8.98
CA ASN A 13 2.78 0.92 -9.15
C ASN A 13 1.42 1.06 -8.47
N TYR A 14 1.10 2.28 -8.05
CA TYR A 14 -0.18 2.64 -7.46
C TYR A 14 -1.05 3.45 -8.43
N SER A 15 -2.34 3.11 -8.46
CA SER A 15 -3.37 3.96 -9.10
C SER A 15 -3.35 5.37 -8.52
N TYR A 16 -3.89 6.32 -9.29
CA TYR A 16 -3.77 7.77 -9.12
C TYR A 16 -2.41 8.35 -9.55
N PHE A 17 -1.30 7.67 -9.24
CA PHE A 17 0.04 8.10 -9.66
C PHE A 17 0.40 7.53 -11.04
N ASP A 18 0.12 6.25 -11.25
CA ASP A 18 0.24 5.58 -12.54
C ASP A 18 -1.07 5.75 -13.33
N GLN A 19 -1.05 6.67 -14.30
CA GLN A 19 -2.20 7.04 -15.13
C GLN A 19 -2.67 5.92 -16.06
N SER A 20 -1.90 4.83 -16.22
CA SER A 20 -2.33 3.66 -17.00
C SER A 20 -3.34 2.78 -16.25
N GLN A 21 -3.49 2.97 -14.94
CA GLN A 21 -4.41 2.19 -14.12
C GLN A 21 -5.78 2.86 -14.05
N SER A 22 -6.85 2.06 -13.95
CA SER A 22 -8.19 2.59 -13.72
C SER A 22 -8.28 3.34 -12.39
N GLU A 23 -9.25 4.25 -12.28
CA GLU A 23 -9.51 4.97 -11.05
C GLU A 23 -9.69 4.03 -9.86
N TYR A 24 -9.04 4.38 -8.75
CA TYR A 24 -9.05 3.60 -7.52
C TYR A 24 -8.69 2.11 -7.69
N ASN A 25 -7.93 1.72 -8.72
CA ASN A 25 -7.46 0.34 -8.84
C ASN A 25 -6.70 -0.06 -7.57
N LEU A 26 -7.04 -1.22 -6.98
CA LEU A 26 -6.45 -1.74 -5.74
C LEU A 26 -6.58 -0.81 -4.51
N ARG A 27 -7.64 0.03 -4.44
CA ARG A 27 -7.94 0.94 -3.32
C ARG A 27 -9.39 0.83 -2.89
N ARG A 28 -9.71 0.45 -1.65
CA ARG A 28 -11.11 0.33 -1.18
C ARG A 28 -11.24 0.70 0.30
N ARG A 29 -12.43 1.15 0.69
CA ARG A 29 -12.90 1.16 2.09
C ARG A 29 -13.81 -0.03 2.31
N ILE A 30 -13.49 -0.86 3.29
CA ILE A 30 -14.28 -2.03 3.66
C ILE A 30 -14.88 -1.79 5.05
N VAL A 31 -16.20 -1.92 5.16
CA VAL A 31 -16.90 -1.88 6.45
C VAL A 31 -16.89 -3.29 7.03
N THR A 32 -16.48 -3.43 8.30
CA THR A 32 -16.51 -4.74 8.98
C THR A 32 -17.94 -5.22 9.20
N ASP A 33 -18.16 -6.53 9.16
CA ASP A 33 -19.45 -7.14 9.47
C ASP A 33 -19.80 -7.09 10.98
N SER A 34 -20.92 -7.72 11.36
CA SER A 34 -21.40 -7.80 12.74
C SER A 34 -20.44 -8.52 13.69
N ASP A 35 -19.59 -9.39 13.17
CA ASP A 35 -18.56 -10.12 13.93
C ASP A 35 -17.22 -9.37 13.92
N GLY A 36 -17.18 -8.15 13.36
CA GLY A 36 -15.97 -7.32 13.27
C GLY A 36 -14.99 -7.78 12.18
N ARG A 37 -15.39 -8.65 11.24
CA ARG A 37 -14.51 -9.19 10.20
C ARG A 37 -14.57 -8.36 8.92
N TYR A 38 -13.48 -8.37 8.16
CA TYR A 38 -13.44 -7.90 6.77
C TYR A 38 -12.87 -8.99 5.87
N ARG A 39 -13.22 -8.98 4.58
CA ARG A 39 -12.65 -9.89 3.57
C ARG A 39 -12.32 -9.11 2.31
N ALA A 40 -11.13 -9.33 1.77
CA ALA A 40 -10.68 -8.74 0.51
C ALA A 40 -10.18 -9.85 -0.41
N ARG A 41 -10.75 -9.95 -1.62
CA ARG A 41 -10.16 -10.70 -2.72
C ARG A 41 -9.38 -9.71 -3.58
N SER A 42 -8.07 -9.92 -3.68
CA SER A 42 -7.17 -9.05 -4.44
C SER A 42 -6.09 -9.89 -5.12
N ILE A 43 -4.98 -9.25 -5.49
CA ILE A 43 -3.75 -9.84 -6.02
C ILE A 43 -2.60 -9.60 -5.04
N VAL A 44 -1.55 -10.43 -5.10
CA VAL A 44 -0.31 -10.18 -4.36
C VAL A 44 0.39 -8.95 -4.96
N PRO A 45 0.70 -7.90 -4.18
CA PRO A 45 1.47 -6.76 -4.67
C PRO A 45 2.93 -7.13 -4.89
N SER A 46 3.59 -6.44 -5.81
CA SER A 46 5.06 -6.48 -5.90
C SER A 46 5.67 -5.46 -4.94
N GLY A 47 6.90 -5.72 -4.50
CA GLY A 47 7.78 -4.68 -3.93
C GLY A 47 8.09 -3.62 -4.99
N TYR A 48 8.60 -2.48 -4.54
CA TYR A 48 8.89 -1.36 -5.44
C TYR A 48 10.00 -0.46 -4.92
N GLY A 49 10.61 0.29 -5.82
CA GLY A 49 11.67 1.24 -5.51
C GLY A 49 11.26 2.69 -5.78
N CYS A 50 12.09 3.61 -5.31
CA CYS A 50 12.09 4.99 -5.79
C CYS A 50 12.33 5.04 -7.31
N ASP A 51 11.87 6.11 -7.97
CA ASP A 51 12.21 6.38 -9.37
C ASP A 51 13.75 6.43 -9.52
N PRO A 52 14.37 5.58 -10.36
CA PRO A 52 15.82 5.55 -10.54
C PRO A 52 16.45 6.87 -10.99
N GLN A 53 15.67 7.73 -11.64
CA GLN A 53 16.09 9.05 -12.12
C GLN A 53 15.58 10.18 -11.21
N GLY A 54 14.91 9.83 -10.10
CA GLY A 54 14.34 10.79 -9.17
C GLY A 54 15.35 11.32 -8.15
N PRO A 55 15.13 12.54 -7.61
CA PRO A 55 16.02 13.14 -6.60
C PRO A 55 16.20 12.29 -5.34
N THR A 56 15.18 11.49 -4.97
CA THR A 56 15.28 10.55 -3.85
C THR A 56 16.30 9.45 -4.13
N GLN A 57 16.30 8.86 -5.33
CA GLN A 57 17.28 7.82 -5.65
C GLN A 57 18.68 8.42 -5.83
N GLU A 58 18.81 9.62 -6.39
CA GLU A 58 20.08 10.37 -6.42
C GLU A 58 20.68 10.50 -5.02
N CYS A 59 19.91 11.01 -4.05
CA CYS A 59 20.37 11.10 -2.66
C CYS A 59 20.73 9.73 -2.05
N LEU A 60 19.95 8.69 -2.33
CA LEU A 60 20.26 7.34 -1.83
C LEU A 60 21.54 6.77 -2.44
N ASN A 61 21.84 7.08 -3.70
CA ASN A 61 23.07 6.66 -4.37
C ASN A 61 24.30 7.31 -3.70
N GLU A 62 24.25 8.60 -3.38
CA GLU A 62 25.31 9.31 -2.64
C GLU A 62 25.57 8.70 -1.25
N LEU A 63 24.55 8.07 -0.65
CA LEU A 63 24.65 7.36 0.63
C LEU A 63 25.00 5.87 0.50
N GLY A 64 25.14 5.33 -0.73
CA GLY A 64 25.35 3.90 -0.96
C GLY A 64 24.17 3.01 -0.55
N ARG A 65 22.93 3.53 -0.58
CA ARG A 65 21.71 2.85 -0.11
C ARG A 65 20.80 2.44 -1.28
N HIS A 66 20.07 1.33 -1.13
CA HIS A 66 19.01 0.97 -2.07
C HIS A 66 17.70 1.76 -1.81
N GLY A 67 16.91 1.99 -2.85
CA GLY A 67 15.58 2.61 -2.76
C GLY A 67 14.39 1.65 -2.66
N GLN A 68 14.65 0.35 -2.50
CA GLN A 68 13.62 -0.70 -2.53
C GLN A 68 12.81 -0.85 -1.24
N ARG A 69 11.56 -1.29 -1.39
CA ARG A 69 10.64 -1.70 -0.32
C ARG A 69 10.10 -3.11 -0.59
N PRO A 70 9.88 -3.93 0.45
CA PRO A 70 9.23 -5.23 0.30
C PRO A 70 7.77 -5.07 -0.15
N ALA A 71 7.18 -6.14 -0.69
CA ALA A 71 5.74 -6.20 -0.96
C ALA A 71 4.95 -5.98 0.33
N HIS A 72 3.95 -5.09 0.28
CA HIS A 72 3.14 -4.76 1.46
C HIS A 72 1.74 -4.26 1.10
N ILE A 73 0.86 -4.30 2.10
CA ILE A 73 -0.50 -3.77 2.04
C ILE A 73 -0.63 -2.68 3.10
N HIS A 74 -1.13 -1.51 2.70
CA HIS A 74 -1.40 -0.41 3.62
C HIS A 74 -2.79 -0.48 4.22
N PHE A 75 -2.90 -0.01 5.46
CA PHE A 75 -4.15 0.08 6.18
C PHE A 75 -4.29 1.42 6.91
N PHE A 76 -5.46 2.02 6.77
CA PHE A 76 -6.03 2.96 7.72
C PHE A 76 -7.25 2.27 8.36
N ILE A 77 -7.24 2.14 9.68
CA ILE A 77 -8.32 1.48 10.44
C ILE A 77 -8.92 2.50 11.41
N SER A 78 -10.24 2.63 11.38
CA SER A 78 -10.97 3.57 12.24
C SER A 78 -12.31 3.02 12.72
N ALA A 79 -12.73 3.42 13.92
CA ALA A 79 -14.04 3.15 14.48
C ALA A 79 -14.42 4.25 15.49
N PRO A 80 -15.72 4.60 15.64
CA PRO A 80 -16.15 5.56 16.65
C PRO A 80 -15.70 5.15 18.06
N GLY A 81 -15.10 6.08 18.80
CA GLY A 81 -14.60 5.82 20.16
C GLY A 81 -13.24 5.11 20.24
N TYR A 82 -12.62 4.77 19.10
CA TYR A 82 -11.29 4.14 19.04
C TYR A 82 -10.27 5.06 18.38
N ARG A 83 -9.00 4.93 18.77
CA ARG A 83 -7.89 5.63 18.12
C ARG A 83 -7.70 5.10 16.70
N HIS A 84 -7.49 6.03 15.75
CA HIS A 84 -7.12 5.68 14.38
C HIS A 84 -5.78 4.93 14.35
N LEU A 85 -5.71 3.85 13.57
CA LEU A 85 -4.49 3.08 13.35
C LEU A 85 -4.07 3.15 11.88
N THR A 86 -2.83 3.61 11.67
CA THR A 86 -2.11 3.48 10.41
C THR A 86 -1.11 2.34 10.53
N THR A 87 -1.17 1.35 9.65
CA THR A 87 -0.23 0.22 9.68
C THR A 87 -0.01 -0.40 8.29
N GLN A 88 0.88 -1.38 8.22
CA GLN A 88 1.13 -2.19 7.02
C GLN A 88 1.26 -3.67 7.40
N ILE A 89 0.92 -4.53 6.44
CA ILE A 89 1.30 -5.96 6.47
C ILE A 89 2.38 -6.16 5.42
N ASN A 90 3.52 -6.73 5.83
CA ASN A 90 4.59 -7.19 4.93
C ASN A 90 4.45 -8.71 4.75
N PHE A 91 4.79 -9.20 3.56
CA PHE A 91 4.77 -10.64 3.28
C PHE A 91 6.05 -11.29 3.84
N GLU A 92 5.89 -12.44 4.47
CA GLU A 92 7.03 -13.30 4.86
C GLU A 92 7.60 -13.96 3.60
N GLY A 93 8.93 -13.91 3.46
CA GLY A 93 9.67 -14.42 2.29
C GLY A 93 11.05 -13.82 2.17
#